data_AF-A0A4R0ZI11-F1
#
_entry.id   AF-A0A4R0ZI11-F1
#
_cell.length_a   1.000
_cell.length_b   1.000
_cell.length_c   1.000
_cell.angle_alpha   90.00
_cell.angle_beta   90.00
_cell.angle_gamma   90.00
#
_symmetry.space_group_name_H-M   'P 1'
#
loop_
_entity.id
_entity.type
_entity.pdbx_description
1 polymer ?
#
loop_
_entity_poly.entity_id
_entity_poly.type
_entity_poly.pdbx_seq_one_letter_code
_entity_poly.pdbx_strand_id
1 'polypeptide(L)'
;MIENFMVWLINRSLAEMAIESYTRDVRGYSRFVKGKTRNEAQAHELTRFHFLRYRDALVVEPSTVVTINKKINRLKVYNDYLNEKGIVEEVCIDLKRDRIRLASGSDHQVTALSEREVERLLFSLKTPKK
;
A
#
# COMPACT_ATOMS: atom_id res chain seq x y z
N MET A 1 -16.32 6.33 -6.74
CA MET A 1 -15.01 6.11 -7.39
C MET A 1 -14.35 4.79 -6.94
N ILE A 2 -14.14 4.57 -5.63
CA ILE A 2 -13.52 3.33 -5.13
C ILE A 2 -14.36 2.08 -5.45
N GLU A 3 -15.69 2.17 -5.39
CA GLU A 3 -16.52 1.00 -5.70
C GLU A 3 -16.53 0.65 -7.19
N ASN A 4 -16.41 1.65 -8.07
CA ASN A 4 -16.20 1.41 -9.50
C ASN A 4 -14.82 0.78 -9.78
N PHE A 5 -13.80 1.16 -8.99
CA PHE A 5 -12.50 0.50 -9.04
C PHE A 5 -12.57 -0.95 -8.54
N MET A 6 -13.32 -1.22 -7.47
CA MET A 6 -13.55 -2.57 -6.96
C MET A 6 -14.21 -3.47 -8.01
N VAL A 7 -15.29 -3.00 -8.63
CA VAL A 7 -15.96 -3.71 -9.75
C VAL A 7 -14.99 -3.97 -10.90
N TRP A 8 -14.15 -2.99 -11.23
CA TRP A 8 -13.14 -3.15 -12.27
C TRP A 8 -12.07 -4.21 -11.93
N LEU A 9 -11.68 -4.34 -10.65
CA LEU A 9 -10.77 -5.42 -10.22
C LEU A 9 -11.44 -6.79 -10.26
N ILE A 10 -12.73 -6.87 -9.90
CA ILE A 10 -13.54 -8.11 -9.99
C ILE A 10 -13.62 -8.59 -11.43
N ASN A 11 -13.88 -7.67 -12.38
CA ASN A 11 -13.95 -7.99 -13.81
C ASN A 11 -12.61 -8.47 -14.39
N ARG A 12 -11.51 -8.29 -13.65
CA ARG A 12 -10.17 -8.79 -13.99
C ARG A 12 -9.80 -10.08 -13.25
N SER A 13 -10.78 -10.69 -12.57
CA SER A 13 -10.62 -11.95 -11.84
C SER A 13 -9.51 -11.93 -10.78
N LEU A 14 -9.28 -10.76 -10.15
CA LEU A 14 -8.39 -10.71 -8.99
C LEU A 14 -9.03 -11.46 -7.82
N ALA A 15 -8.19 -12.14 -7.02
CA ALA A 15 -8.63 -12.77 -5.79
C ALA A 15 -9.18 -11.76 -4.77
N GLU A 16 -10.15 -12.17 -3.96
CA GLU A 16 -10.83 -11.31 -2.97
C GLU A 16 -9.86 -10.60 -2.02
N MET A 17 -8.90 -11.33 -1.44
CA MET A 17 -7.86 -10.74 -0.58
C MET A 17 -7.02 -9.66 -1.29
N ALA A 18 -6.81 -9.80 -2.59
CA ALA A 18 -6.11 -8.79 -3.38
C ALA A 18 -7.02 -7.57 -3.55
N ILE A 19 -8.28 -7.74 -3.93
CA ILE A 19 -9.26 -6.65 -4.06
C ILE A 19 -9.36 -5.85 -2.75
N GLU A 20 -9.48 -6.53 -1.61
CA GLU A 20 -9.51 -5.88 -0.29
C GLU A 20 -8.24 -5.07 -0.02
N SER A 21 -7.09 -5.63 -0.33
CA SER A 21 -5.82 -4.96 -0.09
C SER A 21 -5.63 -3.71 -0.97
N TYR A 22 -6.07 -3.79 -2.24
CA TYR A 22 -6.02 -2.67 -3.16
C TYR A 22 -6.97 -1.55 -2.73
N THR A 23 -8.23 -1.89 -2.44
CA THR A 23 -9.23 -0.91 -1.99
C THR A 23 -8.84 -0.28 -0.65
N ARG A 24 -8.29 -1.04 0.30
CA ARG A 24 -7.76 -0.53 1.58
C ARG A 24 -6.67 0.51 1.38
N ASP A 25 -5.70 0.25 0.50
CA ASP A 25 -4.58 1.18 0.28
C ASP A 25 -5.01 2.43 -0.49
N VAL A 26 -5.93 2.30 -1.45
CA VAL A 26 -6.55 3.45 -2.13
C VAL A 26 -7.34 4.30 -1.13
N ARG A 27 -8.14 3.69 -0.25
CA ARG A 27 -8.84 4.40 0.84
C ARG A 27 -7.84 5.12 1.76
N GLY A 28 -6.70 4.50 2.07
CA GLY A 28 -5.62 5.12 2.84
C GLY A 28 -5.11 6.41 2.18
N TYR A 29 -4.81 6.34 0.89
CA TYR A 29 -4.40 7.50 0.11
C TYR A 29 -5.48 8.60 0.06
N SER A 30 -6.73 8.25 -0.27
CA SER A 30 -7.81 9.25 -0.34
C SER A 30 -8.04 9.96 0.98
N ARG A 31 -7.92 9.24 2.11
CA ARG A 31 -7.99 9.85 3.46
C ARG A 31 -6.83 10.81 3.71
N PHE A 32 -5.61 10.44 3.33
CA PHE A 32 -4.45 11.30 3.44
C PHE A 32 -4.63 12.60 2.65
N VAL A 33 -5.06 12.51 1.38
CA VAL A 33 -5.27 13.70 0.54
C VAL A 33 -6.40 14.56 1.09
N LYS A 34 -7.54 13.96 1.49
CA LYS A 34 -8.66 14.70 2.09
C LYS A 34 -8.26 15.49 3.34
N GLY A 35 -7.36 14.97 4.17
CA GLY A 35 -6.82 15.68 5.32
C GLY A 35 -5.87 16.85 4.99
N LYS A 36 -5.50 17.02 3.71
CA LYS A 36 -4.53 18.02 3.23
C LYS A 36 -5.08 18.98 2.18
N THR A 37 -6.29 18.74 1.65
CA THR A 37 -6.98 19.65 0.73
C THR A 37 -8.27 20.19 1.34
N ARG A 38 -8.60 21.46 1.04
CA ARG A 38 -9.90 22.07 1.37
C ARG A 38 -10.98 21.74 0.33
N ASN A 39 -10.59 21.21 -0.83
CA ASN A 39 -11.49 20.89 -1.93
C ASN A 39 -11.69 19.36 -2.03
N GLU A 40 -12.87 18.87 -1.64
CA GLU A 40 -13.19 17.44 -1.66
C GLU A 40 -13.15 16.83 -3.07
N ALA A 41 -13.40 17.63 -4.12
CA ALA A 41 -13.32 17.13 -5.50
C ALA A 41 -11.88 16.74 -5.89
N GLN A 42 -10.88 17.47 -5.39
CA GLN A 42 -9.46 17.17 -5.60
C GLN A 42 -8.94 16.01 -4.74
N ALA A 43 -9.70 15.56 -3.74
CA ALA A 43 -9.30 14.44 -2.88
C ALA A 43 -9.32 13.09 -3.61
N HIS A 44 -9.93 13.04 -4.79
CA HIS A 44 -10.09 11.84 -5.60
C HIS A 44 -9.14 11.78 -6.80
N GLU A 45 -8.50 12.89 -7.15
CA GLU A 45 -7.53 12.95 -8.24
C GLU A 45 -6.16 12.46 -7.77
N LEU A 46 -5.71 11.34 -8.35
CA LEU A 46 -4.35 10.87 -8.15
C LEU A 46 -3.41 11.72 -9.02
N THR A 47 -2.91 12.80 -8.43
CA THR A 47 -1.92 13.70 -9.07
C THR A 47 -0.50 13.35 -8.63
N ARG A 48 0.49 13.74 -9.44
CA ARG A 48 1.91 13.57 -9.10
C ARG A 48 2.26 14.21 -7.76
N PHE A 49 1.77 15.42 -7.53
CA PHE A 49 2.01 16.19 -6.32
C PHE A 49 1.49 15.47 -5.08
N HIS A 50 0.22 15.05 -5.09
CA HIS A 50 -0.38 14.33 -3.96
C HIS A 50 0.29 12.98 -3.72
N PHE A 51 0.62 12.25 -4.79
CA PHE A 51 1.35 10.99 -4.70
C PHE A 51 2.71 11.15 -4.00
N LEU A 52 3.53 12.13 -4.41
CA LEU A 52 4.83 12.39 -3.79
C LEU A 52 4.70 12.71 -2.30
N ARG A 53 3.75 13.56 -1.93
CA ARG A 53 3.49 13.90 -0.52
C ARG A 53 3.05 12.68 0.31
N TYR A 54 2.22 11.83 -0.26
CA TYR A 54 1.81 10.59 0.41
C TYR A 54 2.97 9.61 0.57
N ARG A 55 3.78 9.44 -0.49
CA ARG A 55 4.98 8.60 -0.45
C ARG A 55 5.94 9.06 0.65
N ASP A 56 6.19 10.36 0.74
CA ASP A 56 7.09 10.92 1.76
C ASP A 56 6.52 10.70 3.17
N ALA A 57 5.20 10.81 3.35
CA ALA A 57 4.55 10.49 4.64
C ALA A 57 4.68 9.00 5.02
N LEU A 58 4.54 8.08 4.06
CA LEU A 58 4.71 6.64 4.30
C LEU A 58 6.13 6.27 4.76
N VAL A 59 7.14 7.05 4.38
CA VAL A 59 8.54 6.85 4.80
C VAL A 59 8.77 7.32 6.24
N VAL A 60 7.99 8.30 6.71
CA VAL A 60 8.07 8.81 8.08
C VAL A 60 7.32 7.90 9.07
N GLU A 61 6.26 7.22 8.61
CA GLU A 61 5.56 6.20 9.40
C GLU A 61 6.42 4.94 9.61
N PRO A 62 6.26 4.19 10.72
CA PRO A 62 7.02 2.98 11.02
C PRO A 62 6.60 1.77 10.15
N SER A 63 6.65 1.93 8.81
CA SER A 63 6.34 0.91 7.82
C SER A 63 7.61 0.32 7.21
N THR A 64 7.62 -0.98 6.95
CA THR A 64 8.74 -1.59 6.21
C THR A 64 8.74 -1.10 4.76
N VAL A 65 9.93 -0.96 4.16
CA VAL A 65 10.08 -0.59 2.74
C VAL A 65 9.28 -1.52 1.82
N VAL A 66 9.20 -2.81 2.15
CA VAL A 66 8.36 -3.79 1.43
C VAL A 66 6.89 -3.40 1.48
N THR A 67 6.37 -3.01 2.65
CA THR A 67 4.98 -2.58 2.81
C THR A 67 4.71 -1.28 2.05
N ILE A 68 5.63 -0.32 2.10
CA ILE A 68 5.53 0.94 1.35
C ILE A 68 5.48 0.66 -0.15
N ASN A 69 6.37 -0.19 -0.67
CA ASN A 69 6.39 -0.56 -2.09
C ASN A 69 5.13 -1.33 -2.52
N LYS A 70 4.54 -2.16 -1.65
CA LYS A 70 3.22 -2.79 -1.90
C LYS A 70 2.12 -1.73 -2.06
N LYS A 71 2.10 -0.70 -1.19
CA LYS A 71 1.16 0.43 -1.29
C LYS A 71 1.34 1.21 -2.60
N ILE A 72 2.59 1.53 -2.96
CA ILE A 72 2.91 2.24 -4.22
C ILE A 72 2.44 1.42 -5.43
N ASN A 73 2.69 0.11 -5.46
CA ASN A 73 2.22 -0.75 -6.56
C ASN A 73 0.69 -0.72 -6.70
N ARG A 74 -0.04 -0.80 -5.59
CA ARG A 74 -1.51 -0.78 -5.60
C ARG A 74 -2.05 0.58 -6.06
N LEU A 75 -1.39 1.67 -5.67
CA LEU A 75 -1.71 3.01 -6.17
C LEU A 75 -1.39 3.18 -7.65
N LYS A 76 -0.34 2.55 -8.18
CA LYS A 76 -0.09 2.52 -9.62
C LYS A 76 -1.25 1.88 -10.38
N VAL A 77 -1.74 0.73 -9.91
CA VAL A 77 -2.88 0.06 -10.55
C VAL A 77 -4.15 0.91 -10.47
N TYR A 78 -4.34 1.64 -9.37
CA TYR A 78 -5.43 2.61 -9.29
C TYR A 78 -5.25 3.78 -10.27
N ASN A 79 -4.03 4.31 -10.42
CA ASN A 79 -3.72 5.35 -11.41
C ASN A 79 -4.01 4.87 -12.84
N ASP A 80 -3.68 3.62 -13.16
CA ASP A 80 -3.95 2.99 -14.45
C ASP A 80 -5.45 2.86 -14.70
N TYR A 81 -6.21 2.43 -13.69
CA TYR A 81 -7.67 2.43 -13.74
C TYR A 81 -8.23 3.83 -14.04
N LEU A 82 -7.76 4.86 -13.34
CA LEU A 82 -8.23 6.23 -13.55
C LEU A 82 -7.95 6.70 -14.98
N ASN A 83 -6.78 6.37 -15.52
CA ASN A 83 -6.40 6.74 -16.88
C ASN A 83 -7.23 5.98 -17.93
N GLU A 84 -7.43 4.68 -17.74
CA GLU A 84 -8.30 3.86 -18.60
C GLU A 84 -9.75 4.35 -18.63
N LYS A 85 -10.23 4.95 -17.54
CA LYS A 85 -11.56 5.57 -17.45
C LYS A 85 -11.60 7.03 -17.92
N GLY A 86 -10.49 7.59 -18.39
CA GLY A 86 -10.41 8.99 -18.81
C GLY A 86 -10.58 10.00 -17.67
N ILE A 87 -10.39 9.57 -16.41
CA ILE A 87 -10.51 10.42 -15.23
C ILE A 87 -9.24 11.24 -15.03
N VAL A 88 -8.09 10.70 -15.41
CA VAL A 88 -6.80 11.42 -15.45
C VAL A 88 -6.19 11.30 -16.84
N GLU A 89 -5.62 12.40 -17.33
CA GLU A 89 -5.01 12.46 -18.67
C GLU A 89 -3.78 11.55 -18.77
N GLU A 90 -2.97 11.48 -17.70
CA GLU A 90 -1.73 10.72 -17.70
C GLU A 90 -1.53 9.91 -16.41
N VAL A 91 -0.77 8.82 -16.53
CA VAL A 91 -0.28 8.04 -15.39
C VAL A 91 0.91 8.75 -14.77
N CYS A 92 0.79 9.16 -13.51
CA CYS A 92 1.83 9.93 -12.82
C CYS A 92 2.74 9.10 -11.88
N ILE A 93 2.42 7.81 -11.67
CA ILE A 93 3.25 6.89 -10.89
C ILE A 93 4.10 6.03 -11.84
N ASP A 94 5.41 5.98 -11.61
CA ASP A 94 6.36 5.11 -12.29
C ASP A 94 7.08 4.24 -11.25
N LEU A 95 6.87 2.92 -11.30
CA LEU A 95 7.42 1.99 -10.33
C LEU A 95 8.96 1.91 -10.35
N LYS A 96 9.62 2.22 -11.47
CA LYS A 96 11.09 2.24 -11.55
C LYS A 96 11.66 3.43 -10.79
N ARG A 97 10.96 4.57 -10.85
CA ARG A 97 11.37 5.82 -10.22
C ARG A 97 10.90 5.95 -8.78
N ASP A 98 9.71 5.45 -8.48
CA ASP A 98 8.98 5.86 -7.28
C ASP A 98 9.04 4.85 -6.15
N ARG A 99 9.42 3.60 -6.42
CA ARG A 99 9.68 2.61 -5.36
C ARG A 99 10.83 3.09 -4.48
N ILE A 100 10.68 2.87 -3.18
CA ILE A 100 11.75 3.10 -2.21
C ILE A 100 12.80 2.01 -2.41
N ARG A 101 14.03 2.43 -2.69
CA ARG A 101 15.18 1.52 -2.78
C ARG A 101 15.52 1.04 -1.38
N LEU A 102 15.66 -0.27 -1.23
CA LEU A 102 16.33 -0.83 -0.05
C LEU A 102 17.80 -0.40 -0.16
N ALA A 103 18.30 0.32 0.83
CA ALA A 103 19.75 0.36 1.02
C ALA A 103 20.20 -1.09 1.26
N SER A 104 21.35 -1.47 0.69
CA SER A 104 21.84 -2.86 0.59
C SER A 104 22.13 -3.60 1.91
N GLY A 105 21.48 -3.24 3.04
CA GLY A 105 21.69 -3.84 4.35
C GLY A 105 20.45 -3.95 5.25
N SER A 106 19.23 -3.66 4.76
CA SER A 106 18.00 -3.71 5.59
C SER A 106 17.05 -4.84 5.22
N ASP A 107 17.59 -5.99 4.79
CA ASP A 107 16.79 -7.20 4.59
C ASP A 107 16.56 -7.86 5.95
N HIS A 108 15.63 -7.32 6.75
CA HIS A 108 14.98 -8.14 7.77
C HIS A 108 14.01 -9.06 7.02
N GLN A 109 14.53 -10.18 6.54
CA GLN A 109 13.71 -11.32 6.14
C GLN A 109 12.86 -11.70 7.35
N VAL A 110 11.54 -11.49 7.25
CA VAL A 110 10.61 -12.09 8.20
C VAL A 110 10.53 -13.57 7.82
N THR A 111 11.45 -14.36 8.36
CA THR A 111 11.36 -15.81 8.33
C THR A 111 10.24 -16.23 9.28
N ALA A 112 9.34 -17.09 8.82
CA ALA A 112 8.45 -17.80 9.74
C ALA A 112 9.30 -18.52 10.79
N LEU A 113 8.88 -18.49 12.06
CA LEU A 113 9.57 -19.21 13.12
C LEU A 113 9.69 -20.68 12.71
N SER A 114 10.90 -21.23 12.80
CA SER A 114 11.11 -22.67 12.65
C SER A 114 10.34 -23.41 13.76
N GLU A 115 10.00 -24.69 13.53
CA GLU A 115 9.30 -25.51 14.53
C GLU A 115 9.99 -25.47 15.90
N ARG A 116 11.33 -25.46 15.91
CA ARG A 116 12.14 -25.37 17.14
C ARG A 116 12.01 -24.02 17.87
N GLU A 117 11.75 -22.94 17.15
CA GLU A 117 11.51 -21.62 17.74
C GLU A 117 10.08 -21.50 18.26
N VAL A 118 9.12 -22.11 17.57
CA VAL A 118 7.73 -22.25 18.05
C VAL A 118 7.69 -23.05 19.35
N GLU A 119 8.39 -24.19 19.43
CA GLU A 119 8.47 -25.00 20.64
C GLU A 119 9.09 -24.24 21.83
N ARG A 120 10.15 -23.47 21.60
CA ARG A 120 10.77 -22.64 22.64
C ARG A 120 9.83 -21.55 23.13
N LEU A 121 9.08 -20.92 22.24
CA LEU A 121 8.07 -19.92 22.60
C LEU A 121 6.95 -20.56 23.44
N LEU A 122 6.41 -21.69 23.00
CA LEU A 122 5.37 -22.43 23.71
C LEU A 122 5.83 -22.90 25.10
N PHE A 123 7.09 -23.29 25.24
CA PHE A 123 7.67 -23.66 26.54
C PHE A 123 7.76 -22.44 27.47
N SER A 124 8.24 -21.30 26.96
CA SER A 124 8.39 -20.07 27.75
C SER A 124 7.08 -19.51 28.30
N LEU A 125 5.96 -19.74 27.60
CA LEU A 125 4.61 -19.35 28.04
C LEU A 125 4.03 -20.30 29.10
N LYS A 126 4.51 -21.55 29.14
CA LYS A 126 4.07 -22.57 30.09
C LYS A 126 4.86 -22.54 31.40
N THR A 127 6.01 -21.89 31.43
CA THR A 127 6.75 -21.63 32.67
C THR A 127 6.33 -20.28 33.24
N PRO A 128 5.53 -20.21 34.32
CA PRO A 128 5.38 -18.96 35.04
C PRO A 128 6.76 -18.53 35.52
N LYS A 129 7.16 -17.29 35.21
CA LYS A 129 8.33 -16.68 35.83
C LYS A 129 8.09 -16.70 37.34
N LYS A 130 8.99 -17.34 38.09
CA LYS A 130 9.01 -17.27 39.55
C LYS A 130 9.05 -15.83 40.03
#